data_AF-A0AA36D157-F1
#
_entry.id   AF-A0AA36D157-F1
#
_cell.length_a   1.000
_cell.length_b   1.000
_cell.length_c   1.000
_cell.angle_alpha   90.00
_cell.angle_beta   90.00
_cell.angle_gamma   90.00
#
_symmetry.space_group_name_H-M   'P 1'
#
loop_
_entity.id
_entity.type
_entity.pdbx_description
1 polymer ?
#
loop_
_entity_poly.entity_id
_entity_poly.type
_entity_poly.pdbx_seq_one_letter_code
_entity_poly.pdbx_strand_id
1 'polypeptide(L)'
;MRTMISELIVGLSWLFWVVETAKPKCDYPSEQKVNTCLQPMLTFAAQLQSDTGMQLPVQGREVFTQLCSIYADFKDCVKGVGCDSLSEDAVDASYGYMCGSGQSLFEKHAACFAKVETEKEYISCKIAATQAIAEAQKNKATSTEAYLSDMCRAMDGYLRCSHPIIIAHCGPEAWKLVSTVTRDSLGVTMPDCDMHSALL
;
A
#
# COMPACT_ATOMS: atom_id res chain seq x y z
N MET A 1 14.15 -1.96 5.00
CA MET A 1 13.54 -2.50 3.76
C MET A 1 12.60 -3.68 3.95
N ARG A 2 12.52 -4.31 5.14
CA ARG A 2 11.45 -5.28 5.43
C ARG A 2 10.11 -4.59 5.65
N THR A 3 10.01 -3.26 5.56
CA THR A 3 8.82 -2.56 6.04
C THR A 3 8.22 -1.52 5.10
N MET A 4 8.88 -1.07 4.04
CA MET A 4 8.24 -0.21 3.04
C MET A 4 7.66 -1.06 1.90
N ILE A 5 8.39 -2.13 1.56
CA ILE A 5 7.83 -3.25 0.82
C ILE A 5 6.83 -4.00 1.69
N SER A 6 7.06 -4.18 3.01
CA SER A 6 5.95 -4.63 3.87
C SER A 6 4.91 -3.57 4.14
N GLU A 7 5.04 -2.29 3.78
CA GLU A 7 3.93 -1.31 3.83
C GLU A 7 3.21 -1.20 2.51
N LEU A 8 3.83 -1.61 1.41
CA LEU A 8 3.15 -1.98 0.17
C LEU A 8 2.46 -3.33 0.29
N ILE A 9 3.03 -4.27 1.06
CA ILE A 9 2.40 -5.56 1.32
C ILE A 9 1.41 -5.48 2.49
N VAL A 10 1.65 -4.67 3.52
CA VAL A 10 0.66 -4.36 4.57
C VAL A 10 -0.38 -3.45 3.95
N GLY A 11 -0.04 -2.42 3.16
CA GLY A 11 -0.97 -1.69 2.30
C GLY A 11 -1.79 -2.63 1.40
N LEU A 12 -1.18 -3.61 0.71
CA LEU A 12 -1.88 -4.68 0.01
C LEU A 12 -2.74 -5.56 0.91
N SER A 13 -2.26 -5.89 2.11
CA SER A 13 -3.03 -6.64 3.10
C SER A 13 -4.25 -5.81 3.49
N TRP A 14 -4.11 -4.49 3.62
CA TRP A 14 -5.18 -3.54 3.91
C TRP A 14 -6.16 -3.41 2.75
N LEU A 15 -5.67 -3.36 1.52
CA LEU A 15 -6.47 -3.38 0.30
C LEU A 15 -7.28 -4.68 0.21
N PHE A 16 -6.64 -5.84 0.44
CA PHE A 16 -7.30 -7.14 0.46
C PHE A 16 -8.38 -7.24 1.55
N TRP A 17 -8.19 -6.65 2.73
CA TRP A 17 -9.16 -6.71 3.83
C TRP A 17 -10.35 -5.74 3.66
N VAL A 18 -10.15 -4.60 2.99
CA VAL A 18 -11.23 -3.63 2.72
C VAL A 18 -12.08 -4.05 1.52
N VAL A 19 -11.48 -4.71 0.52
CA VAL A 19 -12.17 -5.32 -0.63
C VAL A 19 -13.33 -6.24 -0.21
N GLU A 20 -13.25 -6.85 0.97
CA GLU A 20 -14.27 -7.77 1.50
C GLU A 20 -15.61 -7.08 1.86
N THR A 21 -15.66 -5.75 1.96
CA THR A 21 -16.88 -5.01 2.37
C THR A 21 -17.67 -4.36 1.24
N ALA A 22 -17.15 -4.36 0.01
CA ALA A 22 -17.78 -3.69 -1.12
C ALA A 22 -18.65 -4.62 -1.97
N LYS A 23 -19.75 -4.06 -2.51
CA LYS A 23 -20.70 -4.82 -3.34
C LYS A 23 -20.04 -5.20 -4.68
N PRO A 24 -20.12 -6.47 -5.12
CA PRO A 24 -19.55 -6.89 -6.39
C PRO A 24 -20.27 -6.21 -7.55
N LYS A 25 -19.50 -5.53 -8.41
CA LYS A 25 -19.98 -4.90 -9.66
C LYS A 25 -19.70 -5.76 -10.92
N CYS A 26 -18.84 -6.77 -10.79
CA CYS A 26 -18.52 -7.74 -11.84
C CYS A 26 -19.33 -9.05 -11.68
N ASP A 27 -19.50 -9.78 -12.77
CA ASP A 27 -20.01 -11.15 -12.75
C ASP A 27 -18.94 -12.14 -12.26
N TYR A 28 -19.39 -13.30 -11.75
CA TYR A 28 -18.51 -14.31 -11.17
C TYR A 28 -17.35 -14.75 -12.08
N PRO A 29 -17.54 -15.00 -13.40
CA PRO A 29 -16.45 -15.38 -14.29
C PRO A 29 -15.38 -14.29 -14.46
N SER A 30 -15.78 -13.02 -14.52
CA SER A 30 -14.82 -11.91 -14.66
C SER A 30 -14.04 -11.70 -13.37
N GLU A 31 -14.70 -11.75 -12.21
CA GLU A 31 -14.01 -11.71 -10.91
C GLU A 31 -13.06 -12.89 -10.73
N GLN A 32 -13.46 -14.09 -11.14
CA GLN A 32 -12.58 -15.26 -11.08
C GLN A 32 -11.34 -15.08 -11.96
N LYS A 33 -11.48 -14.46 -13.15
CA LYS A 33 -10.36 -14.11 -14.02
C LYS A 33 -9.42 -13.11 -13.35
N VAL A 34 -9.96 -12.02 -12.79
CA VAL A 34 -9.16 -11.00 -12.06
C VAL A 34 -8.41 -11.63 -10.89
N ASN A 35 -9.08 -12.45 -10.07
CA ASN A 35 -8.47 -13.15 -8.94
C ASN A 35 -7.36 -14.12 -9.36
N THR A 36 -7.49 -14.75 -10.53
CA THR A 36 -6.45 -15.61 -11.11
C THR A 36 -5.25 -14.79 -11.57
N CYS A 37 -5.50 -13.67 -12.27
CA CYS A 37 -4.47 -12.72 -12.69
C CYS A 37 -3.71 -12.12 -11.50
N LEU A 38 -4.36 -12.03 -10.32
CA LEU A 38 -3.80 -11.45 -9.11
C LEU A 38 -2.86 -12.40 -8.33
N GLN A 39 -2.96 -13.72 -8.57
CA GLN A 39 -2.15 -14.73 -7.85
C GLN A 39 -0.64 -14.52 -7.89
N PRO A 40 -0.03 -14.09 -9.02
CA PRO A 40 1.41 -13.81 -9.07
C PRO A 40 1.83 -12.68 -8.12
N MET A 41 1.02 -11.62 -8.02
CA MET A 41 1.28 -10.51 -7.07
C MET A 41 1.19 -11.00 -5.62
N LEU A 42 0.17 -11.80 -5.31
CA LEU A 42 -0.01 -12.41 -3.99
C LEU A 42 1.15 -13.34 -3.60
N THR A 43 1.60 -14.15 -4.53
CA THR A 43 2.72 -15.08 -4.33
C THR A 43 4.01 -14.32 -4.06
N PHE A 44 4.26 -13.26 -4.85
CA PHE A 44 5.42 -12.40 -4.67
C PHE A 44 5.39 -11.69 -3.31
N ALA A 45 4.23 -11.17 -2.91
CA ALA A 45 4.04 -10.58 -1.59
C ALA A 45 4.33 -11.59 -0.45
N ALA A 46 3.84 -12.82 -0.57
CA ALA A 46 4.09 -13.87 0.43
C ALA A 46 5.58 -14.24 0.52
N GLN A 47 6.29 -14.33 -0.61
CA GLN A 47 7.74 -14.59 -0.65
C GLN A 47 8.54 -13.49 0.06
N LEU A 48 8.18 -12.22 -0.18
CA LEU A 48 8.79 -11.07 0.48
C LEU A 48 8.55 -11.05 1.99
N GLN A 49 7.44 -11.65 2.46
CA GLN A 49 7.16 -11.81 3.88
C GLN A 49 7.97 -12.97 4.53
N SER A 50 8.14 -14.09 3.81
CA SER A 50 8.76 -15.32 4.34
C SER A 50 10.29 -15.25 4.46
N ASP A 51 10.97 -14.53 3.57
CA ASP A 51 12.43 -14.45 3.60
C ASP A 51 12.93 -13.58 4.76
N THR A 52 13.45 -14.25 5.79
CA THR A 52 13.95 -13.66 7.05
C THR A 52 15.43 -13.26 6.99
N GLY A 53 16.12 -13.44 5.86
CA GLY A 53 17.59 -13.37 5.81
C GLY A 53 18.24 -12.56 4.68
N MET A 54 17.49 -12.06 3.69
CA MET A 54 18.11 -11.33 2.58
C MET A 54 18.35 -9.87 2.96
N GLN A 55 19.54 -9.35 2.64
CA GLN A 55 19.96 -7.96 2.86
C GLN A 55 19.16 -7.01 1.94
N LEU A 56 17.87 -6.90 2.20
CA LEU A 56 16.90 -6.03 1.55
C LEU A 56 17.35 -4.55 1.46
N PRO A 57 18.15 -3.95 2.38
CA PRO A 57 18.62 -2.55 2.25
C PRO A 57 19.40 -2.22 0.98
N VAL A 58 19.85 -3.23 0.22
CA VAL A 58 20.62 -3.05 -1.02
C VAL A 58 19.79 -3.35 -2.28
N GLN A 59 18.62 -4.02 -2.14
CA GLN A 59 17.85 -4.60 -3.26
C GLN A 59 16.45 -3.98 -3.49
N GLY A 60 16.09 -2.89 -2.80
CA GLY A 60 14.75 -2.27 -2.93
C GLY A 60 14.36 -1.86 -4.35
N ARG A 61 15.36 -1.49 -5.17
CA ARG A 61 15.15 -1.23 -6.60
C ARG A 61 14.79 -2.52 -7.35
N GLU A 62 15.51 -3.61 -7.11
CA GLU A 62 15.26 -4.91 -7.77
C GLU A 62 13.88 -5.45 -7.42
N VAL A 63 13.50 -5.41 -6.14
CA VAL A 63 12.17 -5.83 -5.67
C VAL A 63 11.07 -4.98 -6.30
N PHE A 64 11.28 -3.67 -6.41
CA PHE A 64 10.31 -2.77 -7.02
C PHE A 64 10.21 -2.96 -8.54
N THR A 65 11.33 -3.14 -9.24
CA THR A 65 11.32 -3.46 -10.67
C THR A 65 10.57 -4.77 -10.92
N GLN A 66 10.79 -5.79 -10.09
CA GLN A 66 10.06 -7.05 -10.19
C GLN A 66 8.57 -6.87 -9.90
N LEU A 67 8.20 -6.11 -8.86
CA LEU A 67 6.81 -5.76 -8.57
C LEU A 67 6.11 -5.09 -9.76
N CYS A 68 6.77 -4.12 -10.38
CA CYS A 68 6.20 -3.41 -11.53
C CYS A 68 6.10 -4.28 -12.79
N SER A 69 7.02 -5.24 -12.97
CA SER A 69 6.87 -6.27 -14.01
C SER A 69 5.62 -7.12 -13.76
N ILE A 70 5.39 -7.58 -12.53
CA ILE A 70 4.22 -8.40 -12.19
C ILE A 70 2.93 -7.57 -12.34
N TYR A 71 2.95 -6.29 -11.98
CA TYR A 71 1.82 -5.38 -12.20
C TYR A 71 1.51 -5.20 -13.70
N ALA A 72 2.53 -5.06 -14.55
CA ALA A 72 2.33 -4.99 -16.00
C ALA A 72 1.68 -6.28 -16.54
N ASP A 73 2.17 -7.44 -16.11
CA ASP A 73 1.59 -8.75 -16.46
C ASP A 73 0.13 -8.87 -15.98
N PHE A 74 -0.17 -8.35 -14.77
CA PHE A 74 -1.54 -8.28 -14.26
C PHE A 74 -2.43 -7.43 -15.15
N LYS A 75 -2.01 -6.21 -15.53
CA LYS A 75 -2.79 -5.32 -16.42
C LYS A 75 -3.04 -5.94 -17.79
N ASP A 76 -2.06 -6.65 -18.33
CA ASP A 76 -2.23 -7.39 -19.58
C ASP A 76 -3.16 -8.59 -19.42
N CYS A 77 -3.14 -9.28 -18.28
CA CYS A 77 -4.03 -10.41 -17.99
C CYS A 77 -5.50 -10.01 -17.85
N VAL A 78 -5.78 -8.89 -17.16
CA VAL A 78 -7.14 -8.37 -16.98
C VAL A 78 -7.66 -7.62 -18.21
N LYS A 79 -6.81 -7.39 -19.22
CA LYS A 79 -7.21 -6.80 -20.50
C LYS A 79 -8.41 -7.55 -21.10
N GLY A 80 -9.48 -6.80 -21.37
CA GLY A 80 -10.74 -7.35 -21.89
C GLY A 80 -11.74 -7.80 -20.82
N VAL A 81 -11.45 -7.64 -19.53
CA VAL A 81 -12.49 -7.62 -18.49
C VAL A 81 -13.28 -6.32 -18.66
N GLY A 82 -14.57 -6.44 -18.97
CA GLY A 82 -15.44 -5.30 -19.32
C GLY A 82 -16.28 -4.77 -18.15
N CYS A 83 -15.91 -5.09 -16.91
CA CYS A 83 -16.65 -4.73 -15.71
C CYS A 83 -15.71 -4.10 -14.67
N ASP A 84 -16.29 -3.30 -13.76
CA ASP A 84 -15.55 -2.62 -12.71
C ASP A 84 -15.20 -3.61 -11.59
N SER A 85 -13.99 -4.17 -11.62
CA SER A 85 -13.50 -5.04 -10.55
C SER A 85 -12.82 -4.22 -9.46
N LEU A 86 -13.30 -4.35 -8.23
CA LEU A 86 -12.70 -3.68 -7.08
C LEU A 86 -11.26 -4.14 -6.84
N SER A 87 -10.95 -5.39 -7.14
CA SER A 87 -9.59 -5.94 -7.03
C SER A 87 -8.65 -5.27 -8.04
N GLU A 88 -9.14 -4.98 -9.25
CA GLU A 88 -8.37 -4.21 -10.23
C GLU A 88 -8.18 -2.76 -9.76
N ASP A 89 -9.25 -2.09 -9.33
CA ASP A 89 -9.20 -0.71 -8.84
C ASP A 89 -8.22 -0.57 -7.66
N ALA A 90 -8.24 -1.52 -6.73
CA ALA A 90 -7.34 -1.54 -5.58
C ALA A 90 -5.87 -1.71 -6.01
N VAL A 91 -5.58 -2.61 -6.95
CA VAL A 91 -4.22 -2.83 -7.47
C VAL A 91 -3.74 -1.59 -8.24
N ASP A 92 -4.60 -1.00 -9.06
CA ASP A 92 -4.28 0.19 -9.85
C ASP A 92 -4.02 1.42 -8.97
N ALA A 93 -4.84 1.62 -7.93
CA ALA A 93 -4.65 2.69 -6.95
C ALA A 93 -3.32 2.57 -6.17
N SER A 94 -2.81 1.35 -6.03
CA SER A 94 -1.61 1.06 -5.25
C SER A 94 -0.34 1.11 -6.08
N TYR A 95 -0.40 0.60 -7.31
CA TYR A 95 0.76 0.39 -8.15
C TYR A 95 0.75 1.20 -9.43
N GLY A 96 -0.40 1.69 -9.90
CA GLY A 96 -0.49 2.43 -11.16
C GLY A 96 0.36 3.69 -11.17
N TYR A 97 0.33 4.49 -10.09
CA TYR A 97 1.22 5.64 -9.97
C TYR A 97 2.69 5.20 -9.83
N MET A 98 2.97 4.29 -8.90
CA MET A 98 4.33 3.84 -8.61
C MET A 98 5.02 3.22 -9.82
N CYS A 99 4.36 2.32 -10.54
CA CYS A 99 4.89 1.61 -11.71
C CYS A 99 4.66 2.36 -13.03
N GLY A 100 3.98 3.49 -12.99
CA GLY A 100 3.78 4.40 -14.13
C GLY A 100 4.56 5.70 -13.95
N SER A 101 3.85 6.82 -13.87
CA SER A 101 4.46 8.16 -13.84
C SER A 101 5.35 8.44 -12.61
N GLY A 102 5.17 7.70 -11.51
CA GLY A 102 5.92 7.81 -10.27
C GLY A 102 7.18 6.94 -10.22
N GLN A 103 7.43 6.08 -11.22
CA GLN A 103 8.51 5.10 -11.19
C GLN A 103 9.89 5.75 -11.03
N SER A 104 10.20 6.75 -11.84
CA SER A 104 11.50 7.45 -11.78
C SER A 104 11.73 8.14 -10.43
N LEU A 105 10.65 8.64 -9.82
CA LEU A 105 10.68 9.26 -8.49
C LEU A 105 10.93 8.20 -7.41
N PHE A 106 10.28 7.05 -7.50
CA PHE A 106 10.54 5.93 -6.58
C PHE A 106 11.98 5.45 -6.69
N GLU A 107 12.47 5.17 -7.90
CA GLU A 107 13.84 4.67 -8.13
C GLU A 107 14.92 5.64 -7.63
N LYS A 108 14.64 6.94 -7.69
CA LYS A 108 15.49 8.01 -7.15
C LYS A 108 15.54 7.98 -5.62
N HIS A 109 14.42 7.76 -4.95
CA HIS A 109 14.31 7.84 -3.49
C HIS A 109 14.39 6.48 -2.76
N ALA A 110 14.36 5.35 -3.47
CA ALA A 110 14.33 4.00 -2.92
C ALA A 110 15.45 3.73 -1.90
N ALA A 111 16.69 4.15 -2.19
CA ALA A 111 17.82 3.97 -1.28
C ALA A 111 17.73 4.87 -0.03
N CYS A 112 17.05 6.01 -0.11
CA CYS A 112 16.84 6.88 1.05
C CYS A 112 15.74 6.31 1.95
N PHE A 113 14.62 5.94 1.34
CA PHE A 113 13.53 5.24 2.00
C PHE A 113 14.00 4.02 2.79
N ALA A 114 14.86 3.21 2.18
CA ALA A 114 15.50 2.08 2.83
C ALA A 114 16.26 2.41 4.13
N LYS A 115 16.86 3.60 4.21
CA LYS A 115 17.58 4.10 5.38
C LYS A 115 16.62 4.64 6.43
N VAL A 116 15.63 5.43 6.03
CA VAL A 116 14.56 5.94 6.91
C VAL A 116 13.88 4.81 7.67
N GLU A 117 13.69 3.65 7.02
CA GLU A 117 13.14 2.45 7.66
C GLU A 117 13.94 1.91 8.85
N THR A 118 15.21 2.27 8.95
CA THR A 118 16.11 1.87 10.05
C THR A 118 16.20 2.94 11.14
N GLU A 119 15.63 4.12 10.90
CA GLU A 119 15.60 5.21 11.87
C GLU A 119 14.64 4.89 13.00
N LYS A 120 15.10 5.06 14.24
CA LYS A 120 14.33 4.71 15.45
C LYS A 120 13.03 5.49 15.53
N GLU A 121 13.07 6.77 15.15
CA GLU A 121 11.92 7.66 15.14
C GLU A 121 10.87 7.16 14.16
N TYR A 122 11.28 6.76 12.95
CA TYR A 122 10.37 6.19 11.96
C TYR A 122 9.79 4.85 12.41
N ILE A 123 10.62 3.98 13.01
CA ILE A 123 10.17 2.71 13.58
C ILE A 123 9.11 2.95 14.67
N SER A 124 9.25 3.98 15.51
CA SER A 124 8.26 4.31 16.53
C SER A 124 6.90 4.71 15.95
N CYS A 125 6.88 5.49 14.85
CA CYS A 125 5.66 5.80 14.12
C CYS A 125 4.94 4.53 13.66
N LYS A 126 5.70 3.55 13.14
CA LYS A 126 5.16 2.28 12.65
C LYS A 126 4.61 1.40 13.76
N ILE A 127 5.27 1.37 14.91
CA ILE A 127 4.78 0.63 16.09
C ILE A 127 3.47 1.25 16.57
N ALA A 128 3.41 2.58 16.72
CA ALA A 128 2.22 3.29 17.16
C ALA A 128 1.04 3.06 16.21
N ALA A 129 1.29 3.14 14.90
CA ALA A 129 0.29 2.80 13.89
C ALA A 129 -0.20 1.36 14.09
N THR A 130 0.70 0.37 14.08
CA THR A 130 0.36 -1.05 14.20
C THR A 130 -0.50 -1.34 15.44
N GLN A 131 -0.22 -0.67 16.55
CA GLN A 131 -1.02 -0.77 17.77
C GLN A 131 -2.43 -0.18 17.59
N ALA A 132 -2.54 1.04 17.07
CA ALA A 132 -3.83 1.69 16.81
C ALA A 132 -4.71 0.86 15.85
N ILE A 133 -4.08 0.18 14.90
CA ILE A 133 -4.75 -0.71 13.94
C ILE A 133 -5.26 -1.98 14.62
N ALA A 134 -4.42 -2.62 15.43
CA ALA A 134 -4.82 -3.79 16.20
C ALA A 134 -5.96 -3.46 17.18
N GLU A 135 -6.02 -2.23 17.68
CA GLU A 135 -7.13 -1.74 18.47
C GLU A 135 -8.40 -1.52 17.64
N ALA A 136 -8.30 -0.85 16.49
CA ALA A 136 -9.41 -0.66 15.56
C ALA A 136 -10.04 -2.01 15.17
N GLN A 137 -9.21 -3.03 14.91
CA GLN A 137 -9.68 -4.38 14.57
C GLN A 137 -10.57 -5.01 15.64
N LYS A 138 -10.44 -4.65 16.92
CA LYS A 138 -11.33 -5.14 17.99
C LYS A 138 -12.76 -4.64 17.82
N ASN A 139 -12.93 -3.47 17.19
CA ASN A 139 -14.23 -2.85 16.94
C ASN A 139 -14.90 -3.35 15.66
N LYS A 140 -14.20 -4.13 14.81
CA LYS A 140 -14.71 -4.67 13.54
C LYS A 140 -16.01 -5.45 13.70
N ALA A 141 -16.15 -6.20 14.79
CA ALA A 141 -17.34 -7.01 15.06
C ALA A 141 -18.54 -6.20 15.59
N THR A 142 -18.31 -4.96 16.05
CA THR A 142 -19.31 -4.16 16.77
C THR A 142 -19.87 -3.03 15.91
N SER A 143 -19.03 -2.37 15.13
CA SER A 143 -19.48 -1.32 14.20
C SER A 143 -18.46 -1.12 13.08
N THR A 144 -18.91 -1.32 11.85
CA THR A 144 -18.12 -1.05 10.64
C THR A 144 -17.74 0.43 10.55
N GLU A 145 -18.62 1.34 10.95
CA GLU A 145 -18.36 2.79 10.95
C GLU A 145 -17.27 3.16 11.97
N ALA A 146 -17.35 2.64 13.20
CA ALA A 146 -16.33 2.87 14.21
C ALA A 146 -14.98 2.28 13.80
N TYR A 147 -15.00 1.07 13.21
CA TYR A 147 -13.82 0.42 12.66
C TYR A 147 -13.15 1.28 11.58
N LEU A 148 -13.90 1.75 10.58
CA LEU A 148 -13.36 2.59 9.51
C LEU A 148 -12.82 3.92 10.06
N SER A 149 -13.53 4.56 10.98
CA SER A 149 -13.08 5.79 11.65
C SER A 149 -11.77 5.60 12.42
N ASP A 150 -11.63 4.51 13.16
CA ASP A 150 -10.40 4.18 13.89
C ASP A 150 -9.24 3.86 12.94
N MET A 151 -9.51 3.20 11.81
CA MET A 151 -8.52 2.95 10.77
C MET A 151 -8.06 4.25 10.09
N CYS A 152 -8.97 5.17 9.78
CA CYS A 152 -8.62 6.51 9.28
C CYS A 152 -7.68 7.22 10.26
N ARG A 153 -8.02 7.21 11.56
CA ARG A 153 -7.24 7.88 12.61
C ARG A 153 -5.84 7.28 12.76
N ALA A 154 -5.72 5.95 12.68
CA ALA A 154 -4.43 5.28 12.73
C ALA A 154 -3.52 5.69 11.57
N MET A 155 -4.08 5.80 10.36
CA MET A 155 -3.33 6.21 9.17
C MET A 155 -2.96 7.69 9.20
N ASP A 156 -3.85 8.58 9.60
CA ASP A 156 -3.56 10.01 9.79
C ASP A 156 -2.41 10.21 10.79
N GLY A 157 -2.47 9.52 11.94
CA GLY A 157 -1.42 9.55 12.95
C GLY A 157 -0.07 9.04 12.42
N TYR A 158 -0.07 7.97 11.63
CA TYR A 158 1.13 7.45 11.00
C TYR A 158 1.78 8.45 10.04
N LEU A 159 0.97 9.05 9.16
CA LEU A 159 1.45 10.04 8.19
C LEU A 159 2.01 11.28 8.87
N ARG A 160 1.30 11.84 9.87
CA ARG A 160 1.80 13.00 10.64
C ARG A 160 3.11 12.70 11.36
N CYS A 161 3.27 11.50 11.89
CA CYS A 161 4.49 11.08 12.58
C CYS A 161 5.67 10.90 11.61
N SER A 162 5.42 10.27 10.45
CA SER A 162 6.46 9.93 9.48
C SER A 162 6.86 11.10 8.56
N HIS A 163 5.94 12.03 8.28
CA HIS A 163 6.14 13.19 7.41
C HIS A 163 7.43 13.97 7.70
N PRO A 164 7.65 14.51 8.93
CA PRO A 164 8.86 15.30 9.20
C PRO A 164 10.15 14.49 9.05
N ILE A 165 10.11 13.18 9.33
CA ILE A 165 11.26 12.29 9.22
C ILE A 165 11.62 12.05 7.75
N ILE A 166 10.61 11.75 6.92
CA ILE A 166 10.82 11.53 5.49
C ILE A 166 11.34 12.81 4.81
N ILE A 167 10.79 13.98 5.14
CA ILE A 167 11.30 15.24 4.60
C ILE A 167 12.74 15.50 5.04
N ALA A 168 13.05 15.33 6.32
CA ALA A 168 14.39 15.58 6.86
C ALA A 168 15.45 14.69 6.22
N HIS A 169 15.14 13.42 5.94
CA HIS A 169 16.10 12.47 5.39
C HIS A 169 16.10 12.38 3.86
N CYS A 170 14.93 12.43 3.22
CA CYS A 170 14.74 12.14 1.79
C CYS A 170 14.23 13.33 0.97
N GLY A 171 13.86 14.43 1.62
CA GLY A 171 13.41 15.65 0.98
C GLY A 171 11.91 15.67 0.63
N PRO A 172 11.38 16.84 0.26
CA PRO A 172 9.95 17.05 -0.01
C PRO A 172 9.45 16.28 -1.23
N GLU A 173 10.29 16.03 -2.23
CA GLU A 173 9.93 15.20 -3.40
C GLU A 173 9.65 13.73 -3.02
N ALA A 174 10.38 13.19 -2.04
CA ALA A 174 10.12 11.85 -1.51
C ALA A 174 8.77 11.79 -0.79
N TRP A 175 8.44 12.83 -0.02
CA TRP A 175 7.14 12.92 0.63
C TRP A 175 6.00 13.02 -0.38
N LYS A 176 6.17 13.78 -1.47
CA LYS A 176 5.16 13.87 -2.55
C LYS A 176 4.82 12.50 -3.15
N LEU A 177 5.80 11.60 -3.27
CA LEU A 177 5.56 10.23 -3.72
C LEU A 177 4.72 9.45 -2.71
N VAL A 178 5.11 9.46 -1.43
CA VAL A 178 4.38 8.79 -0.35
C VAL A 178 2.95 9.32 -0.28
N SER A 179 2.77 10.64 -0.27
CA SER A 179 1.45 11.25 -0.15
C SER A 179 0.55 10.99 -1.36
N THR A 180 1.11 10.91 -2.57
CA THR A 180 0.34 10.56 -3.78
C THR A 180 -0.13 9.10 -3.72
N VAL A 181 0.77 8.15 -3.47
CA VAL A 181 0.43 6.72 -3.37
C VAL A 181 -0.60 6.48 -2.27
N THR A 182 -0.38 7.06 -1.09
CA THR A 182 -1.30 6.92 0.04
C THR A 182 -2.66 7.52 -0.25
N ARG A 183 -2.73 8.73 -0.83
CA ARG A 183 -4.01 9.35 -1.20
C ARG A 183 -4.78 8.50 -2.20
N ASP A 184 -4.11 8.04 -3.26
CA ASP A 184 -4.76 7.30 -4.34
C ASP A 184 -5.28 5.95 -3.82
N SER A 185 -4.48 5.24 -3.00
CA SER A 185 -4.87 3.98 -2.34
C SER A 185 -6.05 4.15 -1.38
N LEU A 186 -6.06 5.23 -0.60
CA LEU A 186 -7.12 5.53 0.36
C LEU A 186 -8.40 6.03 -0.33
N GLY A 187 -8.29 6.75 -1.44
CA GLY A 187 -9.45 7.18 -2.21
C GLY A 187 -10.30 6.01 -2.72
N VAL A 188 -9.68 4.84 -2.93
CA VAL A 188 -10.39 3.62 -3.34
C VAL A 188 -10.86 2.79 -2.14
N THR A 189 -10.05 2.69 -1.09
CA THR A 189 -10.36 1.81 0.06
C THR A 189 -11.18 2.49 1.14
N MET A 190 -10.91 3.76 1.44
CA MET A 190 -11.56 4.50 2.51
C MET A 190 -11.88 5.93 2.05
N PRO A 191 -12.82 6.08 1.09
CA PRO A 191 -13.12 7.36 0.45
C PRO A 191 -13.63 8.44 1.41
N ASP A 192 -14.18 8.04 2.56
CA ASP A 192 -14.71 8.95 3.59
C ASP A 192 -13.64 9.40 4.60
N CYS A 193 -12.40 8.88 4.53
CA CYS A 193 -11.30 9.39 5.35
C CYS A 193 -10.74 10.71 4.78
N ASP A 194 -10.98 11.84 5.44
CA ASP A 194 -10.28 13.09 5.11
C ASP A 194 -8.85 13.07 5.69
N MET A 195 -7.89 12.73 4.83
CA MET A 195 -6.46 12.67 5.15
C MET A 195 -5.71 13.91 4.63
N HIS A 196 -6.40 14.91 4.08
CA HIS A 196 -5.78 16.00 3.36
C HIS A 196 -4.79 16.77 4.25
N SER A 197 -5.14 16.97 5.52
CA SER A 197 -4.31 17.69 6.49
C SER A 197 -3.10 16.91 7.03
N ALA A 198 -3.00 15.59 6.78
CA ALA A 198 -1.81 14.80 7.07
C ALA A 198 -0.88 14.66 5.86
N LEU A 199 -1.41 14.91 4.65
CA LEU A 199 -0.71 14.76 3.37
C LEU A 199 -0.10 16.07 2.84
N LEU A 200 -0.47 17.21 3.44
CA LEU A 200 0.12 18.55 3.23
C LEU A 200 1.40 18.72 4.06
#